data_AF-A0A199UH82-F1
#
_entry.id   AF-A0A199UH82-F1
#
_cell.length_a   1.000
_cell.length_b   1.000
_cell.length_c   1.000
_cell.angle_alpha   90.00
_cell.angle_beta   90.00
_cell.angle_gamma   90.00
#
_symmetry.space_group_name_H-M   'P 1'
#
loop_
_entity.id
_entity.type
_entity.pdbx_description
1 polymer ?
#
loop_
_entity_poly.entity_id
_entity_poly.type
_entity_poly.pdbx_seq_one_letter_code
_entity_poly.pdbx_strand_id
1 'polypeptide(L)'
;LLCLQEAELRCLLPKSLLDHGFFSNYPLEEEDNKRSSSLISNYSWSGRRKVPSYLSKLVFPQEFITALRTIAMKEDELDKVSSLLGELAGSEEEREPSASEVQAAVWEVCGDYGALELLVDLLRVKMVELEEGTGTEASDTEILEKLHFEDPEDCTRNEQTTDGKLRRNYWSSVVYRRGQKQLTSLFLREAEHALELCAKG
;
A
#
# COMPACT_ATOMS: atom_id res chain seq x y z
N LEU A 1 -17.70 -23.69 8.53
CA LEU A 1 -16.29 -24.00 8.83
C LEU A 1 -15.33 -23.77 7.63
N LEU A 2 -15.77 -23.15 6.52
CA LEU A 2 -14.93 -22.93 5.33
C LEU A 2 -14.18 -21.59 5.29
N CYS A 3 -14.56 -20.56 6.08
CA CYS A 3 -13.84 -19.28 6.11
C CYS A 3 -12.65 -19.22 7.07
N LEU A 4 -12.30 -20.33 7.72
CA LEU A 4 -11.25 -20.38 8.76
C LEU A 4 -9.99 -21.14 8.31
N GLN A 5 -10.02 -21.83 7.17
CA GLN A 5 -8.92 -22.68 6.69
C GLN A 5 -8.08 -22.07 5.56
N GLU A 6 -8.49 -20.94 4.97
CA GLU A 6 -7.65 -20.14 4.04
C GLU A 6 -6.98 -18.94 4.74
N ALA A 7 -7.03 -18.89 6.07
CA ALA A 7 -6.21 -18.00 6.88
C ALA A 7 -4.83 -18.62 7.16
N GLU A 8 -4.29 -19.41 6.22
CA GLU A 8 -2.87 -19.75 6.18
C GLU A 8 -2.10 -18.43 6.17
N LEU A 9 -1.74 -17.95 7.36
CA LEU A 9 -0.82 -16.86 7.63
C LEU A 9 -0.90 -15.75 6.59
N ARG A 10 -1.82 -14.78 6.74
CA ARG A 10 -1.82 -13.52 5.99
C ARG A 10 -0.38 -13.06 5.80
N CYS A 11 0.13 -13.31 4.60
CA CYS A 11 1.55 -13.52 4.38
C CYS A 11 2.29 -12.26 4.81
N LEU A 12 3.45 -12.42 5.46
CA LEU A 12 4.41 -11.32 5.51
C LEU A 12 4.61 -10.88 4.07
N LEU A 13 4.09 -9.70 3.75
CA LEU A 13 4.24 -9.13 2.42
C LEU A 13 5.75 -8.96 2.19
N PRO A 14 6.31 -9.56 1.15
CA PRO A 14 7.75 -9.52 0.95
C PRO A 14 8.17 -8.09 0.61
N LYS A 15 9.37 -7.69 1.06
CA LYS A 15 9.94 -6.39 0.70
C LYS A 15 10.09 -6.20 -0.81
N SER A 16 10.13 -7.30 -1.58
CA SER A 16 10.20 -7.26 -3.04
C SER A 16 9.01 -6.55 -3.69
N LEU A 17 7.90 -6.35 -2.98
CA LEU A 17 6.81 -5.49 -3.45
C LEU A 17 7.24 -4.04 -3.68
N LEU A 18 8.39 -3.64 -3.15
CA LEU A 18 8.97 -2.30 -3.27
C LEU A 18 10.08 -2.23 -4.33
N ASP A 19 10.35 -3.32 -5.05
CA ASP A 19 11.49 -3.40 -6.00
C ASP A 19 11.34 -2.43 -7.19
N HIS A 20 10.14 -1.87 -7.41
CA HIS A 20 9.87 -0.85 -8.43
C HIS A 20 9.60 0.55 -7.84
N GLY A 21 9.79 0.70 -6.52
CA GLY A 21 9.55 1.95 -5.80
C GLY A 21 10.67 2.97 -5.94
N PHE A 22 10.47 4.14 -5.31
CA PHE A 22 11.44 5.22 -5.28
C PHE A 22 12.76 4.81 -4.62
N PHE A 23 12.70 3.85 -3.69
CA PHE A 23 13.85 3.42 -2.89
C PHE A 23 14.26 1.97 -3.17
N SER A 24 14.01 1.47 -4.39
CA SER A 24 14.50 0.17 -4.82
C SER A 24 16.03 0.09 -4.76
N ASN A 25 16.55 -1.08 -4.34
CA ASN A 25 17.97 -1.39 -4.34
C ASN A 25 18.48 -1.86 -5.71
N TYR A 26 17.57 -2.13 -6.65
CA TYR A 26 17.92 -2.55 -8.00
C TYR A 26 17.92 -1.34 -8.92
N PRO A 27 18.96 -1.14 -9.74
CA PRO A 27 18.90 -0.16 -10.79
C PRO A 27 17.70 -0.51 -11.69
N LEU A 28 16.82 0.47 -11.91
CA LEU A 28 15.82 0.36 -12.98
C LEU A 28 16.64 0.18 -14.27
N GLU A 29 16.69 -1.03 -14.81
CA GLU A 29 16.98 -1.14 -16.24
C GLU A 29 15.89 -0.31 -16.91
N GLU A 30 16.29 0.60 -17.81
CA GLU A 30 15.37 1.29 -18.71
C GLU A 30 14.76 0.23 -19.63
N GLU A 31 13.91 -0.66 -19.09
CA GLU A 31 13.07 -1.52 -19.90
C GLU A 31 12.21 -0.57 -20.74
N ASP A 32 12.46 -0.64 -22.04
CA ASP A 32 11.74 0.07 -23.09
C ASP A 32 10.28 0.21 -22.67
N ASN A 33 9.87 1.47 -22.50
CA ASN A 33 8.66 1.99 -21.83
C ASN A 33 7.34 1.55 -22.49
N LYS A 34 7.35 0.42 -23.20
CA LYS A 34 6.28 -0.17 -24.01
C LYS A 34 5.39 -1.13 -23.25
N ARG A 35 5.83 -1.73 -22.13
CA ARG A 35 4.97 -2.66 -21.35
C ARG A 35 4.10 -1.98 -20.30
N SER A 36 4.50 -0.81 -19.77
CA SER A 36 3.71 -0.03 -18.81
C SER A 36 2.84 1.04 -19.48
N SER A 37 3.24 1.52 -20.68
CA SER A 37 2.49 2.50 -21.47
C SER A 37 1.08 2.03 -21.86
N SER A 38 0.82 0.71 -21.94
CA SER A 38 -0.48 0.19 -22.34
C SER A 38 -1.53 0.15 -21.22
N LEU A 39 -1.12 0.34 -19.96
CA LEU A 39 -2.01 0.38 -18.79
C LEU A 39 -2.36 1.79 -18.33
N ILE A 40 -1.60 2.79 -18.79
CA ILE A 40 -1.94 4.20 -18.64
C ILE A 40 -3.02 4.49 -19.68
N SER A 41 -4.24 4.02 -19.41
CA SER A 41 -5.42 4.49 -20.12
C SER A 41 -5.38 6.03 -20.09
N ASN A 42 -5.68 6.65 -21.22
CA ASN A 42 -5.73 8.10 -21.32
C ASN A 42 -6.91 8.61 -20.46
N TYR A 43 -6.70 8.73 -19.15
CA TYR A 43 -7.72 9.14 -18.17
C TYR A 43 -8.02 10.64 -18.22
N SER A 44 -7.35 11.40 -19.10
CA SER A 44 -7.64 12.84 -19.26
C SER A 44 -8.71 13.05 -20.32
N TRP A 45 -9.90 13.42 -19.87
CA TRP A 45 -11.05 13.73 -20.73
C TRP A 45 -10.96 15.12 -21.34
N SER A 46 -10.33 16.05 -20.62
CA SER A 46 -10.09 17.40 -21.10
C SER A 46 -8.80 17.51 -21.93
N GLY A 47 -7.94 16.49 -21.91
CA GLY A 47 -6.57 16.56 -22.41
C GLY A 47 -5.67 17.55 -21.65
N ARG A 48 -6.17 18.15 -20.57
CA ARG A 48 -5.45 19.19 -19.81
C ARG A 48 -4.57 18.60 -18.71
N ARG A 49 -4.90 17.41 -18.21
CA ARG A 49 -4.17 16.77 -17.11
C ARG A 49 -3.08 15.87 -17.66
N LYS A 50 -1.83 16.26 -17.43
CA LYS A 50 -0.68 15.42 -17.76
C LYS A 50 -0.61 14.26 -16.77
N VAL A 51 -0.31 13.07 -17.27
CA VAL A 51 -0.01 11.91 -16.42
C VAL A 51 1.21 12.26 -15.55
N PRO A 52 1.13 12.15 -14.22
CA PRO A 52 2.26 12.48 -13.36
C PRO A 52 3.46 11.57 -13.68
N SER A 53 4.65 12.16 -13.79
CA SER A 53 5.86 11.41 -14.14
C SER A 53 6.23 10.35 -13.09
N TYR A 54 5.82 10.55 -11.84
CA TYR A 54 6.05 9.64 -10.74
C TYR A 54 5.18 8.38 -10.77
N LEU A 55 4.11 8.34 -11.59
CA LEU A 55 3.16 7.24 -11.62
C LEU A 55 3.84 5.90 -11.93
N SER A 56 4.84 5.92 -12.82
CA SER A 56 5.65 4.76 -13.20
C SER A 56 6.48 4.16 -12.07
N LYS A 57 6.66 4.88 -10.95
CA LYS A 57 7.46 4.49 -9.79
C LYS A 57 6.61 4.24 -8.54
N LEU A 58 5.29 4.33 -8.64
CA LEU A 58 4.41 4.02 -7.51
C LEU A 58 4.40 2.51 -7.25
N VAL A 59 4.72 2.12 -6.01
CA VAL A 59 4.60 0.73 -5.54
C VAL A 59 3.16 0.30 -5.26
N PHE A 60 2.23 1.26 -5.23
CA PHE A 60 0.85 1.04 -4.87
C PHE A 60 0.01 0.69 -6.11
N PRO A 61 -0.82 -0.37 -6.07
CA PRO A 61 -1.69 -0.73 -7.19
C PRO A 61 -2.60 0.43 -7.60
N GLN A 62 -2.84 0.56 -8.90
CA GLN A 62 -3.64 1.66 -9.43
C GLN A 62 -5.09 1.63 -8.92
N GLU A 63 -5.67 0.45 -8.78
CA GLU A 63 -7.01 0.24 -8.24
C GLU A 63 -7.09 0.69 -6.78
N PHE A 64 -6.02 0.43 -6.02
CA PHE A 64 -5.92 0.84 -4.62
C PHE A 64 -5.88 2.36 -4.50
N ILE A 65 -5.03 3.04 -5.27
CA ILE A 65 -5.00 4.51 -5.27
C ILE A 65 -6.33 5.08 -5.77
N THR A 66 -6.95 4.47 -6.78
CA THR A 66 -8.27 4.91 -7.28
C THR A 66 -9.34 4.84 -6.21
N ALA A 67 -9.39 3.76 -5.43
CA ALA A 67 -10.29 3.65 -4.28
C ALA A 67 -10.01 4.75 -3.24
N LEU A 68 -8.74 5.03 -2.94
CA LEU A 68 -8.37 6.11 -2.03
C LEU A 68 -8.79 7.49 -2.55
N ARG A 69 -8.71 7.75 -3.87
CA ARG A 69 -9.25 8.99 -4.45
C ARG A 69 -10.73 9.14 -4.16
N THR A 70 -11.50 8.08 -4.37
CA THR A 70 -12.94 8.08 -4.07
C THR A 70 -13.23 8.30 -2.60
N ILE A 71 -12.45 7.68 -1.70
CA ILE A 71 -12.64 7.83 -0.23
C ILE A 71 -12.23 9.23 0.25
N ALA A 72 -11.14 9.79 -0.28
CA ALA A 72 -10.61 11.09 0.10
C ALA A 72 -11.32 12.28 -0.58
N MET A 73 -12.24 11.99 -1.50
CA MET A 73 -12.97 13.00 -2.28
C MET A 73 -13.73 13.96 -1.36
N LYS A 74 -13.51 15.26 -1.56
CA LYS A 74 -14.19 16.34 -0.83
C LYS A 74 -15.56 16.62 -1.44
N GLU A 75 -16.41 17.32 -0.68
CA GLU A 75 -17.77 17.66 -1.12
C GLU A 75 -17.78 18.49 -2.42
N ASP A 76 -16.88 19.49 -2.53
CA ASP A 76 -16.76 20.30 -3.74
C ASP A 76 -16.20 19.52 -4.95
N GLU A 77 -15.43 18.47 -4.70
CA GLU A 77 -14.93 17.54 -5.72
C GLU A 77 -16.04 16.59 -6.16
N LEU A 78 -16.87 16.11 -5.24
CA LEU A 78 -18.04 15.30 -5.54
C LEU A 78 -19.01 16.04 -6.46
N ASP A 79 -19.28 17.32 -6.20
CA ASP A 79 -20.12 18.15 -7.06
C ASP A 79 -19.53 18.28 -8.48
N LYS A 80 -18.21 18.46 -8.60
CA LYS A 80 -17.53 18.53 -9.90
C LYS A 80 -17.57 17.19 -10.65
N VAL A 81 -17.36 16.08 -9.96
CA VAL A 81 -17.48 14.73 -10.54
C VAL A 81 -18.91 14.50 -11.02
N SER A 82 -19.90 14.84 -10.21
CA SER A 82 -21.32 14.75 -10.57
C SER A 82 -21.64 15.59 -11.82
N SER A 83 -21.15 16.84 -11.88
CA SER A 83 -21.30 17.70 -13.05
C SER A 83 -20.67 17.11 -14.31
N LEU A 84 -19.45 16.58 -14.22
CA LEU A 84 -18.76 15.93 -15.35
C LEU A 84 -19.52 14.71 -15.85
N LEU A 85 -20.03 13.87 -14.94
CA LEU A 85 -20.83 12.70 -15.30
C LEU A 85 -22.19 13.11 -15.91
N GLY A 86 -22.79 14.19 -15.41
CA GLY A 86 -24.03 14.74 -15.96
C GLY A 86 -23.87 15.29 -17.37
N GLU A 87 -22.73 15.89 -17.70
CA GLU A 87 -22.43 16.37 -19.07
C GLU A 87 -22.33 15.23 -20.09
N LEU A 88 -21.86 14.05 -19.69
CA LEU A 88 -21.80 12.87 -20.57
C LEU A 88 -23.15 12.28 -20.89
N ALA A 89 -24.10 12.37 -19.96
CA ALA A 89 -25.44 11.81 -20.12
C ALA A 89 -26.30 12.60 -21.13
N GLY A 90 -25.72 13.56 -21.86
CA GLY A 90 -26.41 14.42 -22.81
C GLY A 90 -27.20 13.68 -23.90
N SER A 91 -28.53 13.92 -23.90
CA SER A 91 -29.60 13.52 -24.85
C SER A 91 -30.21 12.11 -24.73
N GLU A 92 -29.62 11.18 -23.98
CA GLU A 92 -30.29 9.92 -23.60
C GLU A 92 -30.63 9.97 -22.11
N GLU A 93 -31.87 10.34 -21.77
CA GLU A 93 -32.36 10.67 -20.42
C GLU A 93 -32.21 9.58 -19.33
N GLU A 94 -31.59 8.42 -19.57
CA GLU A 94 -31.55 7.32 -18.60
C GLU A 94 -30.25 6.48 -18.56
N ARG A 95 -29.16 6.89 -19.23
CA ARG A 95 -27.94 6.06 -19.19
C ARG A 95 -27.15 6.29 -17.89
N GLU A 96 -27.03 5.23 -17.08
CA GLU A 96 -26.09 5.20 -15.96
C GLU A 96 -24.63 5.27 -16.46
N PRO A 97 -23.76 6.07 -15.80
CA PRO A 97 -22.35 6.12 -16.15
C PRO A 97 -21.68 4.78 -15.85
N SER A 98 -20.85 4.32 -16.78
CA SER A 98 -20.05 3.12 -16.61
C SER A 98 -18.97 3.29 -15.54
N ALA A 99 -18.49 2.19 -14.97
CA ALA A 99 -17.42 2.23 -13.96
C ALA A 99 -16.14 2.94 -14.46
N SER A 100 -15.81 2.80 -15.74
CA SER A 100 -14.67 3.50 -16.35
C SER A 100 -14.90 5.01 -16.46
N GLU A 101 -16.14 5.44 -16.72
CA GLU A 101 -16.52 6.85 -16.78
C GLU A 101 -16.43 7.49 -15.40
N VAL A 102 -16.93 6.80 -14.37
CA VAL A 102 -16.81 7.24 -12.98
C VAL A 102 -15.34 7.33 -12.55
N GLN A 103 -14.52 6.31 -12.81
CA GLN A 103 -13.10 6.32 -12.44
C GLN A 103 -12.34 7.46 -13.12
N ALA A 104 -12.62 7.74 -14.39
CA ALA A 104 -11.97 8.83 -15.09
C ALA A 104 -12.41 10.21 -14.57
N ALA A 105 -13.70 10.40 -14.28
CA ALA A 105 -14.19 11.65 -13.67
C ALA A 105 -13.56 11.88 -12.28
N VAL A 106 -13.51 10.85 -11.43
CA VAL A 106 -12.84 10.90 -10.12
C VAL A 106 -11.36 11.24 -10.28
N TRP A 107 -10.67 10.61 -11.23
CA TRP A 107 -9.27 10.90 -11.51
C TRP A 107 -9.02 12.36 -11.91
N GLU A 108 -9.84 12.88 -12.84
CA GLU A 108 -9.70 14.23 -13.38
C GLU A 108 -9.87 15.28 -12.27
N VAL A 109 -10.86 15.09 -11.39
CA VAL A 109 -11.20 16.06 -10.33
C VAL A 109 -10.27 15.94 -9.13
N CYS A 110 -10.14 14.74 -8.56
CA CYS A 110 -9.54 14.57 -7.22
C CYS A 110 -8.01 14.46 -7.29
N GLY A 111 -7.48 13.89 -8.37
CA GLY A 111 -6.06 13.52 -8.46
C GLY A 111 -5.52 12.74 -7.29
N ASP A 112 -4.20 12.83 -7.09
CA ASP A 112 -3.49 11.89 -6.21
C ASP A 112 -3.21 12.48 -4.84
N TYR A 113 -3.24 13.81 -4.69
CA TYR A 113 -2.82 14.47 -3.46
C TYR A 113 -3.65 13.99 -2.26
N GLY A 114 -4.99 14.09 -2.32
CA GLY A 114 -5.85 13.68 -1.21
C GLY A 114 -5.78 12.18 -0.91
N ALA A 115 -5.62 11.35 -1.96
CA ALA A 115 -5.46 9.91 -1.81
C ALA A 115 -4.13 9.54 -1.13
N LEU A 116 -3.04 10.18 -1.51
CA LEU A 116 -1.71 9.96 -0.94
C LEU A 116 -1.62 10.52 0.49
N GLU A 117 -2.25 11.65 0.78
CA GLU A 117 -2.36 12.21 2.12
C GLU A 117 -3.10 11.24 3.05
N LEU A 118 -4.26 10.72 2.62
CA LEU A 118 -5.00 9.68 3.36
C LEU A 118 -4.16 8.42 3.57
N LEU A 119 -3.41 7.97 2.55
CA LEU A 119 -2.54 6.80 2.66
C LEU A 119 -1.44 6.99 3.70
N VAL A 120 -0.78 8.15 3.70
CA VAL A 120 0.25 8.50 4.68
C VAL A 120 -0.33 8.46 6.10
N ASP A 121 -1.51 9.05 6.31
CA ASP A 121 -2.17 9.04 7.61
C ASP A 121 -2.53 7.62 8.07
N LEU A 122 -3.10 6.80 7.18
CA LEU A 122 -3.42 5.39 7.47
C LEU A 122 -2.17 4.59 7.84
N LEU A 123 -1.05 4.79 7.15
CA LEU A 123 0.22 4.10 7.43
C LEU A 123 0.84 4.58 8.76
N ARG A 124 0.70 5.87 9.10
CA ARG A 124 1.14 6.40 10.40
C ARG A 124 0.33 5.82 11.55
N VAL A 125 -1.00 5.81 11.44
CA VAL A 125 -1.88 5.15 12.41
C VAL A 125 -1.50 3.67 12.53
N LYS A 126 -1.27 2.99 11.40
CA LYS A 126 -0.88 1.58 11.41
C LYS A 126 0.45 1.34 12.12
N MET A 127 1.43 2.22 11.93
CA MET A 127 2.70 2.13 12.65
C MET A 127 2.50 2.27 14.16
N VAL A 128 1.73 3.27 14.59
CA VAL A 128 1.42 3.48 16.01
C VAL A 128 0.76 2.24 16.61
N GLU A 129 -0.24 1.66 15.95
CA GLU A 129 -0.88 0.40 16.40
C GLU A 129 0.11 -0.77 16.52
N LEU A 130 1.06 -0.87 15.59
CA LEU A 130 2.05 -1.96 15.61
C LEU A 130 3.04 -1.79 16.77
N GLU A 131 3.41 -0.56 17.12
CA GLU A 131 4.33 -0.28 18.21
C GLU A 131 3.66 -0.25 19.58
N GLU A 132 2.36 0.05 19.63
CA GLU A 132 1.57 0.06 20.86
C GLU A 132 1.62 -1.32 21.56
N GLY A 133 2.13 -1.33 22.79
CA GLY A 133 2.25 -2.54 23.60
C GLY A 133 3.32 -3.54 23.17
N THR A 134 3.98 -3.36 22.00
CA THR A 134 5.03 -4.28 21.53
C THR A 134 6.41 -3.64 21.31
N GLY A 135 6.50 -2.31 21.36
CA GLY A 135 7.75 -1.56 21.18
C GLY A 135 8.13 -1.35 19.71
N THR A 136 9.33 -0.84 19.46
CA THR A 136 9.79 -0.49 18.10
C THR A 136 10.35 -1.68 17.33
N GLU A 137 10.65 -1.54 16.03
CA GLU A 137 11.40 -2.53 15.25
C GLU A 137 12.78 -2.85 15.87
N ALA A 138 13.45 -1.83 16.44
CA ALA A 138 14.73 -2.00 17.11
C ALA A 138 14.59 -2.86 18.38
N SER A 139 13.54 -2.61 19.17
CA SER A 139 13.23 -3.43 20.34
C SER A 139 12.98 -4.90 19.97
N ASP A 140 12.27 -5.16 18.88
CA ASP A 140 12.08 -6.54 18.38
C ASP A 140 13.38 -7.18 17.90
N THR A 141 14.28 -6.40 17.31
CA THR A 141 15.61 -6.87 16.89
C THR A 141 16.42 -7.32 18.11
N GLU A 142 16.45 -6.51 19.17
CA GLU A 142 17.13 -6.88 20.42
C GLU A 142 16.53 -8.15 21.07
N ILE A 143 15.21 -8.33 21.01
CA ILE A 143 14.55 -9.54 21.53
C ILE A 143 15.00 -10.77 20.74
N LEU A 144 15.02 -10.68 19.41
CA LEU A 144 15.43 -11.80 18.54
C LEU A 144 16.91 -12.16 18.73
N GLU A 145 17.78 -11.16 18.90
CA GLU A 145 19.19 -11.38 19.20
C GLU A 145 19.35 -12.13 20.52
N LYS A 146 18.70 -11.67 21.60
CA LYS A 146 18.74 -12.33 22.92
C LYS A 146 18.26 -13.78 22.87
N LEU A 147 17.19 -14.07 22.13
CA LEU A 147 16.68 -15.43 21.96
C LEU A 147 17.64 -16.35 21.18
N HIS A 148 18.48 -15.79 20.31
CA HIS A 148 19.43 -16.55 19.50
C HIS A 148 20.70 -16.96 20.28
N PHE A 149 20.98 -16.34 21.43
CA PHE A 149 22.14 -16.64 22.28
C PHE A 149 21.92 -17.79 23.28
N GLU A 150 20.71 -18.31 23.39
CA GLU A 150 20.37 -19.44 24.27
C GLU A 150 20.43 -20.76 23.47
N ASP A 151 21.61 -21.39 23.52
CA ASP A 151 22.13 -22.66 22.95
C ASP A 151 21.28 -23.52 21.97
N PRO A 152 21.86 -23.94 20.82
CA PRO A 152 21.23 -24.84 19.86
C PRO A 152 21.17 -26.33 20.29
N GLU A 153 21.89 -26.74 21.35
CA GLU A 153 21.91 -28.14 21.80
C GLU A 153 20.63 -28.58 22.53
N ASP A 154 19.78 -27.64 22.98
CA ASP A 154 18.57 -27.96 23.75
C ASP A 154 17.28 -27.95 22.89
N CYS A 155 17.38 -27.49 21.64
CA CYS A 155 16.22 -27.33 20.76
C CYS A 155 15.63 -28.67 20.28
N THR A 156 16.43 -29.68 19.98
CA THR A 156 15.90 -30.97 19.48
C THR A 156 15.25 -31.84 20.56
N ARG A 157 15.56 -31.59 21.85
CA ARG A 157 15.01 -32.37 22.97
C ARG A 157 13.75 -31.74 23.56
N ASN A 158 13.65 -30.40 23.54
CA ASN A 158 12.53 -29.64 24.10
C ASN A 158 11.43 -29.25 23.09
N GLU A 159 11.56 -29.55 21.79
CA GLU A 159 10.52 -29.26 20.79
C GLU A 159 9.16 -29.94 21.07
N GLN A 160 9.16 -31.05 21.80
CA GLN A 160 7.95 -31.75 22.20
C GLN A 160 7.36 -31.25 23.52
N THR A 161 8.12 -30.48 24.32
CA THR A 161 7.64 -29.91 25.58
C THR A 161 6.79 -28.66 25.31
N THR A 162 5.85 -28.39 26.21
CA THR A 162 5.00 -27.18 26.13
C THR A 162 5.84 -25.90 26.14
N ASP A 163 6.97 -25.91 26.85
CA ASP A 163 7.87 -24.76 26.99
C ASP A 163 8.63 -24.44 25.69
N GLY A 164 9.18 -25.44 25.01
CA GLY A 164 9.84 -25.26 23.72
C GLY A 164 8.89 -24.75 22.63
N LYS A 165 7.63 -25.21 22.63
CA LYS A 165 6.59 -24.70 21.72
C LYS A 165 6.21 -23.25 22.02
N LEU A 166 6.07 -22.88 23.29
CA LEU A 166 5.79 -21.50 23.69
C LEU A 166 6.92 -20.55 23.27
N ARG A 167 8.18 -20.95 23.46
CA ARG A 167 9.36 -20.19 23.04
C ARG A 167 9.41 -19.99 21.52
N ARG A 168 9.15 -21.04 20.73
CA ARG A 168 9.10 -20.96 19.26
C ARG A 168 7.95 -20.07 18.77
N ASN A 169 6.79 -20.17 19.40
CA ASN A 169 5.64 -19.32 19.06
C ASN A 169 5.92 -17.85 19.39
N TYR A 170 6.58 -17.59 20.52
CA TYR A 170 7.02 -16.25 20.88
C TYR A 170 8.01 -15.71 19.85
N TRP A 171 9.09 -16.46 19.54
CA TRP A 171 10.06 -16.07 18.53
C TRP A 171 9.41 -15.76 17.17
N SER A 172 8.53 -16.66 16.71
CA SER A 172 7.81 -16.50 15.43
C SER A 172 6.93 -15.24 15.43
N SER A 173 6.30 -14.94 16.57
CA SER A 173 5.47 -13.75 16.75
C SER A 173 6.30 -12.47 16.72
N VAL A 174 7.51 -12.47 17.31
CA VAL A 174 8.44 -11.33 17.26
C VAL A 174 8.97 -11.11 15.84
N VAL A 175 9.34 -12.18 15.13
CA VAL A 175 9.73 -12.09 13.70
C VAL A 175 8.61 -11.50 12.86
N TYR A 176 7.38 -11.99 13.05
CA TYR A 176 6.23 -11.53 12.28
C TYR A 176 5.95 -10.04 12.50
N ARG A 177 5.81 -9.60 13.75
CA ARG A 177 5.50 -8.19 14.05
C ARG A 177 6.64 -7.25 13.65
N ARG A 178 7.90 -7.68 13.77
CA ARG A 178 9.06 -6.92 13.27
C ARG A 178 8.95 -6.70 11.77
N GLY A 179 8.63 -7.76 11.03
CA GLY A 179 8.43 -7.68 9.57
C GLY A 179 7.30 -6.72 9.20
N GLN A 180 6.18 -6.73 9.94
CA GLN A 180 5.09 -5.78 9.73
C GLN A 180 5.51 -4.33 9.95
N LYS A 181 6.23 -4.02 11.04
CA LYS A 181 6.75 -2.68 11.33
C LYS A 181 7.69 -2.22 10.23
N GLN A 182 8.66 -3.06 9.90
CA GLN A 182 9.65 -2.76 8.87
C GLN A 182 8.99 -2.45 7.52
N LEU A 183 8.03 -3.27 7.09
CA LEU A 183 7.34 -3.04 5.84
C LEU A 183 6.44 -1.81 5.86
N THR A 184 5.75 -1.57 6.98
CA THR A 184 4.90 -0.37 7.16
C THR A 184 5.76 0.90 7.08
N SER A 185 6.96 0.89 7.68
CA SER A 185 7.92 1.99 7.58
C SER A 185 8.35 2.26 6.13
N LEU A 186 8.63 1.20 5.38
CA LEU A 186 9.03 1.33 3.97
C LEU A 186 7.89 1.85 3.09
N PHE A 187 6.66 1.32 3.23
CA PHE A 187 5.50 1.85 2.53
C PHE A 187 5.21 3.30 2.90
N LEU A 188 5.35 3.67 4.18
CA LEU A 188 5.17 5.04 4.63
C LEU A 188 6.15 5.98 3.91
N ARG A 189 7.43 5.60 3.83
CA ARG A 189 8.45 6.37 3.13
C ARG A 189 8.17 6.50 1.62
N GLU A 190 7.69 5.44 0.97
CA GLU A 190 7.26 5.49 -0.44
C GLU A 190 6.05 6.43 -0.63
N ALA A 191 5.06 6.37 0.26
CA ALA A 191 3.87 7.21 0.21
C ALA A 191 4.19 8.69 0.47
N GLU A 192 5.04 8.99 1.45
CA GLU A 192 5.49 10.36 1.75
C GLU A 192 6.25 10.96 0.56
N HIS A 193 7.13 10.19 -0.08
CA HIS A 193 7.85 10.65 -1.25
C HIS A 193 6.92 10.87 -2.47
N ALA A 194 5.96 9.96 -2.69
CA ALA A 194 4.93 10.15 -3.71
C ALA A 194 4.12 11.44 -3.47
N LEU A 195 3.71 11.69 -2.22
CA LEU A 195 2.95 12.87 -1.83
C LEU A 195 3.75 14.16 -2.09
N GLU A 196 5.05 14.17 -1.74
CA GLU A 196 5.93 15.29 -2.02
C GLU A 196 6.05 15.58 -3.53
N LEU A 197 6.18 14.55 -4.36
CA LEU A 197 6.23 14.72 -5.81
C LEU A 197 4.89 15.21 -6.36
N CYS A 198 3.78 14.72 -5.81
CA CYS A 198 2.44 15.18 -6.17
C CYS A 198 2.22 16.65 -5.78
N ALA A 199 2.79 17.13 -4.69
CA ALA A 199 2.68 18.53 -4.26
C ALA A 199 3.52 19.50 -5.09
N LYS A 200 4.58 19.00 -5.76
CA LYS A 200 5.52 19.79 -6.56
C LYS A 200 5.16 19.87 -8.05
N GLY A 201 4.24 19.02 -8.53
CA GLY A 201 3.81 18.91 -9.92
C GLY A 201 2.50 19.62 -10.20
#